data_AF-A0A416HEA6-F1
#
_entry.id   AF-A0A416HEA6-F1
#
_cell.length_a   1.000
_cell.length_b   1.000
_cell.length_c   1.000
_cell.angle_alpha   90.00
_cell.angle_beta   90.00
_cell.angle_gamma   90.00
#
_symmetry.space_group_name_H-M   'P 1'
#
loop_
_entity.id
_entity.type
_entity.pdbx_description
1 polymer ?
#
loop_
_entity_poly.entity_id
_entity_poly.type
_entity_poly.pdbx_seq_one_letter_code
_entity_poly.pdbx_strand_id
1 'polypeptide(L)'
;MGMIQNDWLEEINEEFRKPYYAQLFRFVQKEYSTYVVYPPADEIFNAFHFTPLSKVKVVILGQDPYHNENQAHGLSFSVKPEQKEIPPSLVNIYQELQEDLGCYIPNNGYLKKWADQGVLMLNTVLTVRAHRANSHQGQGWEQFTDAVIEAVNRQDRPIVYMLWGRPAQSKIPMLTNPKHLILKAPHPSPLSAFRGFFGCRHFSKANDFLKSNGVDPVDWQIENI
;
A
#
# COMPACT_ATOMS: atom_id res chain seq x y z
N MET A 1 16.38 7.64 -7.68
CA MET A 1 14.91 7.57 -7.50
C MET A 1 14.29 7.58 -8.86
N GLY A 2 13.52 6.54 -9.21
CA GLY A 2 12.65 6.60 -10.39
C GLY A 2 11.71 7.80 -10.27
N MET A 3 11.38 8.47 -11.37
CA MET A 3 10.35 9.52 -11.33
C MET A 3 8.96 8.89 -11.54
N ILE A 4 7.94 9.47 -10.93
CA ILE A 4 6.55 9.18 -11.26
C ILE A 4 6.25 9.90 -12.59
N GLN A 5 5.88 9.16 -13.63
CA GLN A 5 5.77 9.67 -15.01
C GLN A 5 4.37 9.55 -15.63
N ASN A 6 3.38 9.06 -14.88
CA ASN A 6 2.01 8.88 -15.34
C ASN A 6 1.07 9.96 -14.76
N ASP A 7 -0.24 9.73 -14.89
CA ASP A 7 -1.32 10.62 -14.45
C ASP A 7 -1.27 11.04 -12.98
N TRP A 8 -0.52 10.35 -12.12
CA TRP A 8 -0.20 10.83 -10.78
C TRP A 8 0.50 12.19 -10.78
N LEU A 9 1.42 12.42 -11.72
CA LEU A 9 2.24 13.62 -11.73
C LEU A 9 1.38 14.89 -11.77
N GLU A 10 0.25 14.89 -12.48
CA GLU A 10 -0.66 16.03 -12.54
C GLU A 10 -1.18 16.45 -11.16
N GLU A 11 -1.39 15.49 -10.25
CA GLU A 11 -1.96 15.74 -8.92
C GLU A 11 -0.94 15.98 -7.81
N ILE A 12 0.26 15.42 -7.92
CA ILE A 12 1.28 15.49 -6.86
C ILE A 12 2.54 16.27 -7.24
N ASN A 13 2.62 16.83 -8.45
CA ASN A 13 3.80 17.58 -8.89
C ASN A 13 4.13 18.79 -8.01
N GLU A 14 3.12 19.42 -7.42
CA GLU A 14 3.35 20.53 -6.48
C GLU A 14 4.12 20.09 -5.23
N GLU A 15 3.95 18.84 -4.78
CA GLU A 15 4.67 18.30 -3.63
C GLU A 15 6.18 18.28 -3.85
N PHE A 16 6.62 17.92 -5.06
CA PHE A 16 8.04 17.89 -5.42
C PHE A 16 8.72 19.27 -5.35
N ARG A 17 7.94 20.34 -5.40
CA ARG A 17 8.42 21.73 -5.32
C ARG A 17 8.43 22.27 -3.89
N LYS A 18 7.77 21.59 -2.94
CA LYS A 18 7.68 22.05 -1.55
C LYS A 18 9.01 21.84 -0.80
N PRO A 19 9.36 22.72 0.15
CA PRO A 19 10.62 22.63 0.89
C PRO A 19 10.84 21.30 1.63
N TYR A 20 9.77 20.69 2.16
CA TYR A 20 9.85 19.42 2.87
C TYR A 20 10.33 18.29 1.95
N TYR A 21 9.86 18.25 0.69
CA TYR A 21 10.25 17.20 -0.25
C TYR A 21 11.72 17.32 -0.63
N ALA A 22 12.23 18.55 -0.80
CA ALA A 22 13.65 18.78 -1.04
C ALA A 22 14.54 18.36 0.15
N GLN A 23 14.02 18.40 1.39
CA GLN A 23 14.70 17.88 2.57
C GLN A 23 14.65 16.35 2.60
N LEU A 24 13.46 15.78 2.38
CA LEU A 24 13.23 14.34 2.27
C LEU A 24 14.13 13.71 1.21
N PHE A 25 14.19 14.28 0.01
CA PHE A 25 15.03 13.78 -1.08
C PHE A 25 16.51 13.74 -0.69
N ARG A 26 17.02 14.82 -0.08
CA ARG A 26 18.41 14.88 0.41
C ARG A 26 18.68 13.88 1.52
N PHE A 27 17.73 13.71 2.45
CA PHE A 27 17.81 12.71 3.50
C PHE A 27 17.90 11.30 2.90
N VAL A 28 16.98 10.93 2.02
CA VAL A 28 16.93 9.60 1.43
C VAL A 28 18.16 9.35 0.54
N GLN A 29 18.61 10.33 -0.24
CA GLN A 29 19.84 10.22 -1.03
C GLN A 29 21.06 9.93 -0.14
N LYS A 30 21.16 10.63 1.00
CA LYS A 30 22.22 10.38 1.99
C LYS A 30 22.11 8.97 2.57
N GLU A 31 20.90 8.52 2.93
CA GLU A 31 20.68 7.19 3.48
C GLU A 31 21.13 6.10 2.49
N TYR A 32 20.73 6.15 1.22
CA TYR A 32 21.18 5.17 0.21
C TYR A 32 22.70 5.22 -0.06
N SER A 33 23.34 6.37 0.13
CA SER A 33 24.80 6.49 -0.02
C SER A 33 25.59 5.97 1.20
N THR A 34 24.93 5.79 2.35
CA THR A 34 25.60 5.46 3.63
C THR A 34 25.21 4.09 4.17
N TYR A 35 24.00 3.64 3.90
CA TYR A 35 23.41 2.43 4.48
C TYR A 35 22.69 1.59 3.42
N VAL A 36 22.41 0.33 3.76
CA VAL A 36 21.45 -0.47 3.01
C VAL A 36 20.04 0.02 3.36
N VAL A 37 19.29 0.44 2.34
CA VAL A 37 17.94 0.97 2.44
C VAL A 37 17.03 0.18 1.50
N TYR A 38 15.82 -0.11 1.98
CA TYR A 38 14.79 -0.79 1.21
C TYR A 38 13.58 0.11 0.95
N PRO A 39 12.86 -0.09 -0.18
CA PRO A 39 13.22 -0.97 -1.29
C PRO A 39 14.45 -0.44 -2.07
N PRO A 40 14.97 -1.12 -3.10
CA PRO A 40 15.87 -0.50 -4.09
C PRO A 40 15.34 0.86 -4.59
N ALA A 41 16.24 1.80 -4.89
CA ALA A 41 15.87 3.20 -5.11
C ALA A 41 15.00 3.46 -6.37
N ASP A 42 15.04 2.54 -7.33
CA ASP A 42 14.20 2.48 -8.53
C ASP A 42 12.81 1.90 -8.26
N GLU A 43 12.64 1.14 -7.17
CA GLU A 43 11.38 0.49 -6.79
C GLU A 43 10.54 1.29 -5.79
N ILE A 44 11.05 2.40 -5.24
CA ILE A 44 10.35 3.23 -4.22
C ILE A 44 8.92 3.59 -4.66
N PHE A 45 8.72 3.85 -5.95
CA PHE A 45 7.44 4.32 -6.50
C PHE A 45 6.67 3.25 -7.30
N ASN A 46 6.99 1.96 -7.14
CA ASN A 46 6.33 0.88 -7.87
C ASN A 46 4.80 0.87 -7.68
N ALA A 47 4.28 1.22 -6.50
CA ALA A 47 2.83 1.37 -6.29
C ALA A 47 2.17 2.34 -7.28
N PHE A 48 2.84 3.44 -7.63
CA PHE A 48 2.34 4.43 -8.57
C PHE A 48 2.50 3.99 -10.02
N HIS A 49 3.59 3.27 -10.33
CA HIS A 49 3.85 2.75 -11.67
C HIS A 49 2.88 1.64 -12.06
N PHE A 50 2.58 0.72 -11.13
CA PHE A 50 1.65 -0.38 -11.38
C PHE A 50 0.19 0.04 -11.30
N THR A 51 -0.11 1.06 -10.48
CA THR A 51 -1.47 1.54 -10.28
C THR A 51 -1.58 3.03 -10.65
N PRO A 52 -1.77 3.38 -11.94
CA PRO A 52 -2.06 4.76 -12.36
C PRO A 52 -3.26 5.33 -11.61
N LEU A 53 -3.26 6.64 -11.34
CA LEU A 53 -4.30 7.28 -10.54
C LEU A 53 -5.69 7.04 -11.13
N SER A 54 -5.84 7.14 -12.45
CA SER A 54 -7.09 6.89 -13.19
C SER A 54 -7.61 5.45 -13.08
N LYS A 55 -6.77 4.51 -12.63
CA LYS A 55 -7.10 3.08 -12.49
C LYS A 55 -7.32 2.65 -11.05
N VAL A 56 -7.06 3.51 -10.06
CA VAL A 56 -7.30 3.18 -8.64
C VAL A 56 -8.77 2.85 -8.41
N LYS A 57 -9.00 1.65 -7.84
CA LYS A 57 -10.29 1.11 -7.36
C LYS A 57 -10.28 0.86 -5.85
N VAL A 58 -9.15 0.41 -5.32
CA VAL A 58 -8.96 0.09 -3.90
C VAL A 58 -7.64 0.68 -3.42
N VAL A 59 -7.59 1.19 -2.19
CA VAL A 59 -6.39 1.65 -1.51
C VAL A 59 -6.17 0.79 -0.28
N ILE A 60 -4.99 0.17 -0.17
CA ILE A 60 -4.56 -0.58 1.02
C ILE A 60 -3.36 0.16 1.62
N LEU A 61 -3.55 0.71 2.83
CA LEU A 61 -2.50 1.46 3.53
C LEU A 61 -1.68 0.54 4.44
N GLY A 62 -0.38 0.47 4.19
CA GLY A 62 0.62 -0.08 5.10
C GLY A 62 1.37 1.00 5.88
N GLN A 63 2.23 0.60 6.80
CA GLN A 63 2.99 1.51 7.66
C GLN A 63 4.32 1.90 7.00
N ASP A 64 5.29 0.99 7.02
CA ASP A 64 6.62 1.11 6.41
C ASP A 64 6.96 -0.14 5.58
N PRO A 65 7.97 -0.08 4.69
CA PRO A 65 8.37 -1.25 3.91
C PRO A 65 8.97 -2.33 4.81
N TYR A 66 8.98 -3.57 4.33
CA TYR A 66 9.76 -4.61 4.98
C TYR A 66 11.25 -4.23 5.07
N HIS A 67 11.85 -4.48 6.22
CA HIS A 67 13.22 -4.06 6.54
C HIS A 67 14.27 -5.16 6.39
N ASN A 68 13.92 -6.35 5.88
CA ASN A 68 14.91 -7.40 5.60
C ASN A 68 15.23 -7.51 4.12
N GLU A 69 16.36 -8.15 3.83
CA GLU A 69 16.87 -8.38 2.49
C GLU A 69 15.82 -9.01 1.57
N ASN A 70 15.74 -8.50 0.34
CA ASN A 70 14.91 -9.02 -0.75
C ASN A 70 13.40 -9.09 -0.48
N GLN A 71 12.90 -8.39 0.53
CA GLN A 71 11.46 -8.34 0.83
C GLN A 71 10.75 -7.19 0.11
N ALA A 72 11.06 -5.95 0.47
CA ALA A 72 10.32 -4.79 -0.03
C ALA A 72 10.65 -4.49 -1.51
N HIS A 73 9.60 -4.22 -2.28
CA HIS A 73 9.68 -3.81 -3.69
C HIS A 73 8.70 -2.68 -4.04
N GLY A 74 8.40 -1.82 -3.06
CA GLY A 74 7.56 -0.63 -3.26
C GLY A 74 6.05 -0.86 -3.27
N LEU A 75 5.58 -2.03 -2.85
CA LEU A 75 4.16 -2.32 -2.57
C LEU A 75 3.99 -2.68 -1.09
N SER A 76 2.97 -2.13 -0.42
CA SER A 76 2.65 -2.52 0.96
C SER A 76 2.32 -4.02 1.05
N PHE A 77 2.74 -4.69 2.13
CA PHE A 77 2.54 -6.13 2.40
C PHE A 77 3.12 -7.14 1.40
N SER A 78 3.50 -6.74 0.19
CA SER A 78 4.01 -7.66 -0.82
C SER A 78 5.51 -7.91 -0.68
N VAL A 79 5.94 -9.12 -1.03
CA VAL A 79 7.35 -9.51 -1.16
C VAL A 79 7.65 -10.00 -2.58
N LYS A 80 8.91 -9.93 -2.99
CA LYS A 80 9.35 -10.42 -4.30
C LYS A 80 9.18 -11.95 -4.45
N PRO A 81 9.04 -12.47 -5.67
CA PRO A 81 8.93 -13.91 -5.94
C PRO A 81 10.05 -14.77 -5.33
N GLU A 82 11.26 -14.22 -5.25
CA GLU A 82 12.44 -14.93 -4.72
C GLU A 82 12.41 -15.09 -3.19
N GLN A 83 11.53 -14.37 -2.51
CA GLN A 83 11.38 -14.43 -1.06
C GLN A 83 10.67 -15.74 -0.66
N LYS A 84 11.45 -16.67 -0.09
CA LYS A 84 10.96 -18.00 0.31
C LYS A 84 9.95 -17.96 1.45
N GLU A 85 10.18 -17.09 2.44
CA GLU A 85 9.31 -16.98 3.62
C GLU A 85 8.35 -15.80 3.47
N ILE A 86 7.06 -16.13 3.35
CA ILE A 86 5.97 -15.17 3.34
C ILE A 86 5.88 -14.52 4.73
N PRO A 87 5.95 -13.19 4.84
CA PRO A 87 5.91 -12.52 6.13
C PRO A 87 4.60 -12.83 6.91
N PRO A 88 4.63 -12.90 8.25
CA PRO A 88 3.47 -13.32 9.04
C PRO A 88 2.20 -12.48 8.82
N SER A 89 2.35 -11.18 8.53
CA SER A 89 1.18 -10.32 8.22
C SER A 89 0.54 -10.70 6.88
N LEU A 90 1.34 -11.09 5.88
CA LEU A 90 0.83 -11.53 4.58
C LEU A 90 0.20 -12.93 4.68
N VAL A 91 0.75 -13.82 5.50
CA VAL A 91 0.09 -15.11 5.82
C VAL A 91 -1.32 -14.88 6.37
N ASN A 92 -1.48 -13.96 7.32
CA ASN A 92 -2.80 -13.64 7.88
C ASN A 92 -3.73 -12.99 6.85
N ILE A 93 -3.21 -12.15 5.94
CA ILE A 93 -3.98 -11.60 4.81
C ILE A 93 -4.51 -12.74 3.93
N TYR A 94 -3.69 -13.73 3.57
CA TYR A 94 -4.14 -14.87 2.77
C TYR A 94 -5.12 -15.78 3.50
N GLN A 95 -4.95 -15.98 4.81
CA GLN A 95 -5.91 -16.73 5.62
C GLN A 95 -7.28 -16.02 5.64
N GLU A 96 -7.32 -14.70 5.83
CA GLU A 96 -8.58 -13.95 5.76
C GLU A 96 -9.19 -14.01 4.35
N LEU A 97 -8.36 -13.93 3.30
CA LEU A 97 -8.82 -14.03 1.93
C LEU A 97 -9.44 -15.40 1.61
N GLN A 98 -8.84 -16.48 2.13
CA GLN A 98 -9.36 -17.83 2.03
C GLN A 98 -10.72 -17.97 2.70
N GLU A 99 -10.86 -17.47 3.94
CA GLU A 99 -12.13 -17.52 4.67
C GLU A 99 -13.21 -16.62 4.04
N ASP A 100 -12.83 -15.47 3.47
CA ASP A 100 -13.78 -14.52 2.91
C ASP A 100 -14.29 -14.92 1.52
N LEU A 101 -13.39 -15.33 0.63
CA LEU A 101 -13.65 -15.55 -0.80
C LEU A 101 -13.36 -16.97 -1.29
N GLY A 102 -12.83 -17.86 -0.44
CA GLY A 102 -12.49 -19.23 -0.82
C GLY A 102 -11.19 -19.35 -1.64
N CYS A 103 -10.37 -18.29 -1.70
CA CYS A 103 -9.09 -18.34 -2.39
C CYS A 103 -8.16 -19.37 -1.74
N TYR A 104 -7.35 -20.06 -2.54
CA TYR A 104 -6.27 -20.88 -1.99
C TYR A 104 -5.09 -19.98 -1.58
N ILE A 105 -4.35 -20.41 -0.57
CA ILE A 105 -3.13 -19.73 -0.13
C ILE A 105 -2.01 -20.04 -1.15
N PRO A 106 -1.44 -19.03 -1.82
CA PRO A 106 -0.39 -19.24 -2.82
C PRO A 106 0.97 -19.59 -2.18
N ASN A 107 1.88 -20.14 -2.99
CA ASN A 107 3.26 -20.44 -2.60
C ASN A 107 4.22 -19.23 -2.64
N ASN A 108 3.70 -18.01 -2.82
CA ASN A 108 4.49 -16.78 -2.92
C ASN A 108 3.74 -15.56 -2.35
N GLY A 109 4.47 -14.46 -2.14
CA GLY A 109 3.92 -13.21 -1.59
C GLY A 109 3.86 -12.03 -2.57
N TYR A 110 3.86 -12.30 -3.88
CA TYR A 110 3.97 -11.27 -4.91
C TYR A 110 2.59 -10.76 -5.36
N LEU A 111 2.20 -9.59 -4.84
CA LEU A 111 0.86 -9.02 -4.98
C LEU A 111 0.72 -8.07 -6.17
N LYS A 112 1.66 -8.10 -7.14
CA LYS A 112 1.61 -7.22 -8.31
C LYS A 112 0.31 -7.39 -9.11
N LYS A 113 -0.25 -8.60 -9.16
CA LYS A 113 -1.56 -8.87 -9.79
C LYS A 113 -2.68 -7.98 -9.21
N TRP A 114 -2.66 -7.67 -7.91
CA TRP A 114 -3.63 -6.75 -7.32
C TRP A 114 -3.37 -5.32 -7.77
N ALA A 115 -2.10 -4.89 -7.79
CA ALA A 115 -1.72 -3.56 -8.24
C ALA A 115 -2.15 -3.29 -9.69
N ASP A 116 -1.87 -4.23 -10.60
CA ASP A 116 -2.25 -4.16 -12.01
C ASP A 116 -3.79 -4.07 -12.21
N GLN A 117 -4.58 -4.49 -11.23
CA GLN A 117 -6.05 -4.44 -11.25
C GLN A 117 -6.64 -3.17 -10.61
N GLY A 118 -5.82 -2.21 -10.19
CA GLY A 118 -6.28 -0.97 -9.57
C GLY A 118 -6.19 -0.93 -8.05
N VAL A 119 -5.48 -1.87 -7.41
CA VAL A 119 -5.25 -1.84 -5.96
C VAL A 119 -3.98 -1.03 -5.66
N LEU A 120 -4.13 0.18 -5.15
CA LEU A 120 -3.01 1.00 -4.71
C LEU A 120 -2.48 0.49 -3.36
N MET A 121 -1.36 -0.19 -3.39
CA MET A 121 -0.69 -0.76 -2.21
C MET A 121 0.36 0.21 -1.65
N LEU A 122 -0.07 1.19 -0.88
CA LEU A 122 0.74 2.32 -0.43
C LEU A 122 1.17 2.17 1.03
N ASN A 123 2.46 2.32 1.32
CA ASN A 123 2.92 2.53 2.70
C ASN A 123 2.90 4.03 3.04
N THR A 124 2.66 4.39 4.31
CA THR A 124 2.79 5.79 4.77
C THR A 124 4.24 6.29 4.82
N VAL A 125 5.20 5.39 4.91
CA VAL A 125 6.63 5.65 4.77
C VAL A 125 7.15 4.78 3.62
N LEU A 126 7.88 5.36 2.66
CA LEU A 126 8.24 4.65 1.43
C LEU A 126 9.65 4.04 1.42
N THR A 127 10.46 4.30 2.45
CA THR A 127 11.81 3.73 2.58
C THR A 127 12.11 3.36 4.02
N VAL A 128 13.02 2.41 4.23
CA VAL A 128 13.45 1.97 5.57
C VAL A 128 14.90 1.51 5.51
N ARG A 129 15.67 1.79 6.57
CA ARG A 129 17.01 1.22 6.72
C ARG A 129 16.93 -0.27 7.07
N ALA A 130 17.82 -1.07 6.47
CA ALA A 130 17.89 -2.50 6.74
C ALA A 130 17.94 -2.81 8.25
N HIS A 131 17.11 -3.77 8.66
CA HIS A 131 16.94 -4.27 10.03
C HIS A 131 16.55 -3.20 11.07
N ARG A 132 16.03 -2.05 10.64
CA ARG A 132 15.55 -0.97 11.52
C ARG A 132 14.18 -0.49 11.10
N ALA A 133 13.14 -1.20 11.55
CA ALA A 133 11.74 -0.80 11.37
C ALA A 133 11.52 0.67 11.79
N ASN A 134 10.70 1.40 11.05
CA ASN A 134 10.36 2.82 11.27
C ASN A 134 11.56 3.80 11.26
N SER A 135 12.73 3.40 10.79
CA SER A 135 13.94 4.25 10.83
C SER A 135 13.83 5.56 10.03
N HIS A 136 12.95 5.63 9.02
CA HIS A 136 12.72 6.82 8.21
C HIS A 136 11.37 7.51 8.54
N GLN A 137 10.74 7.15 9.66
CA GLN A 137 9.55 7.82 10.15
C GLN A 137 9.85 9.29 10.48
N GLY A 138 8.91 10.18 10.17
CA GLY A 138 8.99 11.62 10.45
C GLY A 138 9.98 12.38 9.56
N GLN A 139 10.48 11.75 8.49
CA GLN A 139 11.45 12.38 7.57
C GLN A 139 10.78 13.08 6.38
N GLY A 140 9.44 13.08 6.32
CA GLY A 140 8.65 13.78 5.31
C GLY A 140 7.87 12.86 4.36
N TRP A 141 8.06 11.53 4.44
CA TRP A 141 7.27 10.60 3.63
C TRP A 141 5.79 10.68 3.95
N GLU A 142 5.43 10.84 5.22
CA GLU A 142 4.04 10.91 5.65
C GLU A 142 3.31 12.07 4.99
N GLN A 143 3.95 13.25 4.92
CA GLN A 143 3.39 14.42 4.24
C GLN A 143 3.20 14.18 2.74
N PHE A 144 4.16 13.51 2.09
CA PHE A 144 4.04 13.13 0.68
C PHE A 144 2.90 12.14 0.44
N THR A 145 2.79 11.10 1.28
CA THR A 145 1.72 10.10 1.16
C THR A 145 0.36 10.66 1.55
N ASP A 146 0.31 11.69 2.40
CA ASP A 146 -0.92 12.41 2.71
C ASP A 146 -1.45 13.15 1.47
N ALA A 147 -0.58 13.83 0.72
CA ALA A 147 -0.96 14.44 -0.56
C ALA A 147 -1.45 13.41 -1.59
N VAL A 148 -0.85 12.22 -1.61
CA VAL A 148 -1.32 11.09 -2.45
C VAL A 148 -2.74 10.65 -2.03
N ILE A 149 -2.99 10.48 -0.73
CA ILE A 149 -4.31 10.10 -0.20
C ILE A 149 -5.35 11.18 -0.55
N GLU A 150 -4.99 12.46 -0.44
CA GLU A 150 -5.86 13.58 -0.85
C GLU A 150 -6.16 13.55 -2.35
N ALA A 151 -5.16 13.28 -3.20
CA ALA A 151 -5.36 13.14 -4.65
C ALA A 151 -6.35 12.02 -4.99
N VAL A 152 -6.27 10.88 -4.30
CA VAL A 152 -7.26 9.81 -4.44
C VAL A 152 -8.63 10.23 -3.90
N ASN A 153 -8.69 10.91 -2.74
CA ASN A 153 -9.95 11.36 -2.14
C ASN A 153 -10.70 12.35 -3.05
N ARG A 154 -9.99 13.16 -3.84
CA ARG A 154 -10.56 14.07 -4.84
C ARG A 154 -11.19 13.36 -6.05
N GLN A 155 -10.88 12.09 -6.30
CA GLN A 155 -11.39 11.38 -7.47
C GLN A 155 -12.91 11.19 -7.38
N ASP A 156 -13.63 11.70 -8.39
CA ASP A 156 -15.08 11.71 -8.44
C ASP A 156 -15.71 10.37 -8.89
N ARG A 157 -15.20 9.26 -8.35
CA ARG A 157 -15.65 7.90 -8.68
C ARG A 157 -15.58 6.96 -7.47
N PRO A 158 -16.22 5.78 -7.53
CA PRO A 158 -16.20 4.81 -6.43
C PRO A 158 -14.79 4.29 -6.16
N ILE A 159 -14.32 4.43 -4.92
CA ILE A 159 -13.02 3.91 -4.45
C ILE A 159 -13.20 3.33 -3.05
N VAL A 160 -12.55 2.19 -2.77
CA VAL A 160 -12.55 1.53 -1.46
C VAL A 160 -11.24 1.80 -0.73
N TYR A 161 -11.29 2.24 0.51
CA TYR A 161 -10.14 2.33 1.41
C TYR A 161 -10.17 1.20 2.43
N MET A 162 -9.11 0.39 2.48
CA MET A 162 -8.89 -0.62 3.51
C MET A 162 -7.86 -0.11 4.52
N LEU A 163 -8.35 0.28 5.69
CA LEU A 163 -7.55 0.89 6.75
C LEU A 163 -7.29 -0.12 7.87
N TRP A 164 -6.17 -0.83 7.76
CA TRP A 164 -5.78 -1.87 8.70
C TRP A 164 -4.81 -1.36 9.77
N GLY A 165 -5.31 -1.26 11.00
CA GLY A 165 -4.55 -0.75 12.14
C GLY A 165 -4.67 0.76 12.36
N ARG A 166 -4.22 1.21 13.54
CA ARG A 166 -4.35 2.61 13.97
C ARG A 166 -3.66 3.62 13.05
N PRO A 167 -2.43 3.38 12.54
CA PRO A 167 -1.79 4.33 11.63
C PRO A 167 -2.63 4.59 10.37
N ALA A 168 -3.13 3.54 9.71
CA ALA A 168 -4.00 3.70 8.56
C ALA A 168 -5.32 4.39 8.91
N GLN A 169 -5.94 4.03 10.04
CA GLN A 169 -7.20 4.64 10.50
C GLN A 169 -7.04 6.11 10.92
N SER A 170 -5.83 6.58 11.25
CA SER A 170 -5.58 7.99 11.54
C SER A 170 -5.83 8.91 10.34
N LYS A 171 -5.87 8.35 9.13
CA LYS A 171 -6.13 9.08 7.88
C LYS A 171 -7.61 9.31 7.59
N ILE A 172 -8.53 8.71 8.36
CA ILE A 172 -9.99 8.87 8.19
C ILE A 172 -10.46 10.33 8.08
N PRO A 173 -9.95 11.30 8.87
CA PRO A 173 -10.40 12.69 8.76
C PRO A 173 -10.17 13.33 7.37
N MET A 174 -9.24 12.78 6.57
CA MET A 174 -8.94 13.24 5.22
C MET A 174 -9.88 12.63 4.16
N LEU A 175 -10.61 11.56 4.51
CA LEU A 175 -11.44 10.77 3.60
C LEU A 175 -12.89 11.26 3.64
N THR A 176 -13.16 12.33 2.89
CA THR A 176 -14.43 13.07 2.94
C THR A 176 -15.36 12.79 1.76
N ASN A 177 -14.89 12.08 0.74
CA ASN A 177 -15.67 11.86 -0.47
C ASN A 177 -16.82 10.85 -0.24
N PRO A 178 -18.10 11.22 -0.45
CA PRO A 178 -19.24 10.35 -0.19
C PRO A 178 -19.36 9.20 -1.19
N LYS A 179 -18.64 9.24 -2.32
CA LYS A 179 -18.56 8.13 -3.28
C LYS A 179 -17.58 7.05 -2.83
N HIS A 180 -16.86 7.24 -1.72
CA HIS A 180 -15.83 6.29 -1.27
C HIS A 180 -16.33 5.43 -0.11
N LEU A 181 -15.85 4.19 -0.06
CA LEU A 181 -16.14 3.26 1.03
C LEU A 181 -14.92 3.13 1.93
N ILE A 182 -15.10 3.31 3.24
CA ILE A 182 -14.04 3.13 4.23
C ILE A 182 -14.28 1.84 5.01
N LEU A 183 -13.39 0.86 4.85
CA LEU A 183 -13.37 -0.39 5.57
C LEU A 183 -12.26 -0.37 6.62
N LYS A 184 -12.58 -0.71 7.88
CA LYS A 184 -11.65 -0.60 9.02
C LYS A 184 -11.53 -1.93 9.73
N ALA A 185 -10.29 -2.35 9.97
CA ALA A 185 -9.99 -3.50 10.81
C ALA A 185 -8.68 -3.26 11.59
N PRO A 186 -8.38 -4.04 12.64
CA PRO A 186 -7.03 -4.15 13.20
C PRO A 186 -5.98 -4.50 12.13
N HIS A 187 -4.70 -4.32 12.45
CA HIS A 187 -3.61 -4.69 11.55
C HIS A 187 -3.54 -6.22 11.40
N PRO A 188 -3.19 -6.78 10.22
CA PRO A 188 -3.02 -8.22 10.01
C PRO A 188 -1.81 -8.83 10.74
N SER A 189 -1.11 -8.09 11.60
CA SER A 189 0.03 -8.63 12.34
C SER A 189 -0.44 -9.71 13.31
N PRO A 190 0.34 -10.77 13.58
CA PRO A 190 0.00 -11.78 14.59
C PRO A 190 -0.38 -11.19 15.95
N LEU A 191 0.14 -10.00 16.30
CA LEU A 191 -0.15 -9.31 17.55
C LEU A 191 -1.58 -8.74 17.65
N SER A 192 -2.26 -8.57 16.51
CA SER A 192 -3.54 -7.86 16.43
C SER A 192 -4.60 -8.52 15.54
N ALA A 193 -4.24 -9.50 14.69
CA ALA A 193 -5.16 -10.05 13.69
C ALA A 193 -6.43 -10.65 14.32
N PHE A 194 -6.28 -11.38 15.42
CA PHE A 194 -7.39 -11.99 16.18
C PHE A 194 -8.34 -10.97 16.84
N ARG A 195 -8.00 -9.67 16.85
CA ARG A 195 -8.85 -8.62 17.44
C ARG A 195 -9.92 -8.10 16.47
N GLY A 196 -10.07 -8.74 15.30
CA GLY A 196 -11.09 -8.41 14.30
C GLY A 196 -10.57 -8.16 12.89
N PHE A 197 -9.29 -8.45 12.58
CA PHE A 197 -8.87 -8.57 11.17
C PHE A 197 -9.44 -9.85 10.59
N PHE A 198 -9.28 -10.97 11.30
CA PHE A 198 -9.97 -12.20 10.94
C PHE A 198 -11.48 -12.04 11.07
N GLY A 199 -12.22 -12.40 10.02
CA GLY A 199 -13.66 -12.21 9.87
C GLY A 199 -14.07 -10.80 9.46
N CYS A 200 -13.13 -9.91 9.10
CA CYS A 200 -13.47 -8.56 8.65
C CYS A 200 -14.18 -8.56 7.30
N ARG A 201 -13.91 -9.56 6.45
CA ARG A 201 -14.48 -9.76 5.12
C ARG A 201 -14.32 -8.56 4.19
N HIS A 202 -13.17 -7.92 4.25
CA HIS A 202 -12.92 -6.69 3.49
C HIS A 202 -12.87 -6.94 1.98
N PHE A 203 -12.40 -8.10 1.52
CA PHE A 203 -12.22 -8.39 0.09
C PHE A 203 -13.57 -8.56 -0.62
N SER A 204 -14.50 -9.32 -0.03
CA SER A 204 -15.87 -9.44 -0.52
C SER A 204 -16.63 -8.13 -0.46
N LYS A 205 -16.59 -7.42 0.68
CA LYS A 205 -17.22 -6.09 0.84
C LYS A 205 -16.71 -5.07 -0.18
N ALA A 206 -15.41 -5.06 -0.47
CA ALA A 206 -14.85 -4.19 -1.50
C ALA A 206 -15.40 -4.54 -2.88
N ASN A 207 -15.42 -5.82 -3.24
CA ASN A 207 -15.96 -6.27 -4.53
C ASN A 207 -17.47 -5.98 -4.67
N ASP A 208 -18.26 -6.16 -3.62
CA ASP A 208 -19.69 -5.86 -3.63
C ASP A 208 -19.94 -4.35 -3.81
N PHE A 209 -19.14 -3.51 -3.16
CA PHE A 209 -19.19 -2.06 -3.36
C PHE A 209 -18.82 -1.65 -4.78
N LEU A 210 -17.73 -2.21 -5.34
CA LEU A 210 -17.32 -1.92 -6.71
C LEU A 210 -18.42 -2.33 -7.70
N LYS A 211 -18.95 -3.56 -7.60
CA LYS A 211 -20.02 -4.08 -8.47
C LYS A 211 -21.29 -3.24 -8.40
N SER A 212 -21.74 -2.89 -7.19
CA SER A 212 -22.95 -2.08 -6.99
C SER A 212 -22.84 -0.67 -7.56
N ASN A 213 -21.61 -0.19 -7.81
CA ASN A 213 -21.35 1.10 -8.45
C ASN A 213 -20.83 0.96 -9.90
N GLY A 214 -21.00 -0.20 -10.54
CA GLY A 214 -20.64 -0.41 -11.94
C GLY A 214 -19.14 -0.45 -12.22
N VAL A 215 -18.31 -0.73 -11.21
CA VAL A 215 -16.86 -0.92 -11.36
C VAL A 215 -16.55 -2.41 -11.30
N ASP A 216 -15.72 -2.90 -12.23
CA ASP A 216 -15.30 -4.30 -12.23
C ASP A 216 -14.60 -4.66 -10.90
N PRO A 217 -14.97 -5.80 -10.28
CA PRO A 217 -14.35 -6.26 -9.05
C PRO A 217 -12.86 -6.60 -9.25
N VAL A 218 -12.14 -6.76 -8.16
CA VAL A 218 -10.77 -7.26 -8.16
C VAL A 218 -10.79 -8.78 -8.06
N ASP A 219 -10.05 -9.46 -8.93
CA ASP A 219 -9.67 -10.86 -8.74
C ASP A 219 -8.53 -10.94 -7.73
N TRP A 220 -8.88 -11.34 -6.52
CA TRP A 220 -7.97 -11.38 -5.39
C TRP A 220 -7.11 -12.66 -5.32
N GLN A 221 -7.43 -13.71 -6.10
CA GLN A 221 -6.61 -14.92 -6.09
C GLN A 221 -5.22 -14.59 -6.65
N ILE A 222 -4.16 -15.01 -5.96
CA ILE A 222 -2.78 -15.00 -6.49
C ILE A 222 -2.42 -16.41 -6.91
N GLU A 223 -1.83 -16.56 -8.09
CA GLU A 223 -1.39 -17.85 -8.60
C GLU A 223 -0.11 -18.34 -7.93
N ASN A 224 0.04 -19.67 -7.87
CA ASN A 224 1.33 -20.28 -7.56
C ASN A 224 2.35 -19.98 -8.68
N ILE A 225 3.61 -19.87 -8.31
CA ILE A 225 4.76 -19.68 -9.22
C ILE A 225 5.77 -20.80 -9.10
#